data_AF-A0A2G5T800-F1
#
_entry.id   AF-A0A2G5T800-F1
#
_cell.length_a   1.000
_cell.length_b   1.000
_cell.length_c   1.000
_cell.angle_alpha   90.00
_cell.angle_beta   90.00
_cell.angle_gamma   90.00
#
_symmetry.space_group_name_H-M   'P 1'
#
loop_
_entity.id
_entity.type
_entity.pdbx_description
1 polymer ?
#
loop_
_entity_poly.entity_id
_entity_poly.type
_entity_poly.pdbx_seq_one_letter_code
_entity_poly.pdbx_strand_id
1 'polypeptide(L)'
;MEVEDHRTKVVVLEPSPEIKNHLFAFSRSSNVDANVLTSSVWGFCVVTEIDMEKRSLTILCPQNSIPSNILVYSVVTHLDDQLRR
;
A
#
# COMPACT_ATOMS: atom_id res chain seq x y z
N MET A 1 22.48 22.30 -16.50
CA MET A 1 21.54 22.09 -15.38
C MET A 1 21.08 20.66 -15.50
N GLU A 2 21.73 19.76 -14.76
CA GLU A 2 21.25 18.37 -14.69
C GLU A 2 19.88 18.41 -14.02
N VAL A 3 18.86 17.98 -14.74
CA VAL A 3 17.52 17.86 -14.18
C VAL A 3 17.56 16.63 -13.29
N GLU A 4 17.52 16.82 -11.96
CA GLU A 4 17.42 15.70 -11.03
C GLU A 4 16.08 14.98 -11.28
N ASP A 5 16.16 13.79 -11.90
CA ASP A 5 14.99 12.95 -12.18
C ASP A 5 14.58 12.22 -10.89
N HIS A 6 13.51 12.72 -10.28
CA HIS A 6 12.96 12.21 -9.03
C HIS A 6 11.91 11.10 -9.24
N ARG A 7 11.71 10.62 -10.47
CA ARG A 7 10.63 9.65 -10.79
C ARG A 7 10.73 8.34 -10.03
N THR A 8 11.93 7.91 -9.65
CA THR A 8 12.16 6.66 -8.91
C THR A 8 12.43 6.89 -7.43
N LYS A 9 12.21 8.09 -6.90
CA LYS A 9 12.43 8.35 -5.49
C LYS A 9 11.33 7.69 -4.65
N VAL A 10 11.75 6.91 -3.66
CA VAL A 10 10.83 6.32 -2.68
C VAL A 10 10.39 7.40 -1.69
N VAL A 11 9.07 7.52 -1.51
CA VAL A 11 8.45 8.51 -0.62
C VAL A 11 7.60 7.76 0.40
N VAL A 12 7.77 8.08 1.68
CA VAL A 12 6.93 7.56 2.76
C VAL A 12 5.62 8.32 2.74
N LEU A 13 4.51 7.59 2.71
CA LEU A 13 3.17 8.16 2.76
C LEU A 13 2.64 8.10 4.18
N GLU A 14 2.08 9.22 4.62
CA GLU A 14 1.30 9.25 5.85
C GLU A 14 -0.11 8.68 5.59
N PRO A 15 -0.72 7.96 6.56
CA PRO A 15 -2.10 7.54 6.44
C PRO A 15 -3.02 8.73 6.19
N SER A 16 -3.85 8.64 5.15
CA SER A 16 -4.79 9.68 4.74
C SER A 16 -6.08 9.03 4.25
N PRO A 17 -7.26 9.66 4.41
CA PRO A 17 -8.50 9.17 3.82
C PRO A 17 -8.41 8.93 2.30
N GLU A 18 -7.48 9.59 1.61
CA GLU A 18 -7.25 9.46 0.17
C GLU A 18 -6.79 8.07 -0.26
N ILE A 19 -6.20 7.27 0.64
CA ILE A 19 -5.74 5.92 0.29
C ILE A 19 -6.85 4.87 0.37
N LYS A 20 -8.09 5.28 0.71
CA LYS A 20 -9.24 4.37 0.76
C LYS A 20 -9.53 3.81 -0.65
N ASN A 21 -9.85 2.52 -0.72
CA ASN A 21 -10.08 1.75 -1.94
C ASN A 21 -8.85 1.58 -2.84
N HIS A 22 -7.66 2.02 -2.43
CA HIS A 22 -6.44 1.78 -3.18
C HIS A 22 -5.87 0.37 -2.93
N LEU A 23 -5.27 -0.19 -3.97
CA LEU A 23 -4.44 -1.38 -3.86
C LEU A 23 -3.09 -1.05 -3.22
N PHE A 24 -2.61 -1.95 -2.38
CA PHE A 24 -1.27 -1.92 -1.83
C PHE A 24 -0.59 -3.26 -2.05
N ALA A 25 0.70 -3.22 -2.38
CA ALA A 25 1.51 -4.41 -2.56
C ALA A 25 2.36 -4.68 -1.32
N PHE A 26 2.41 -5.92 -0.87
CA PHE A 26 3.31 -6.33 0.21
C PHE A 26 4.72 -6.54 -0.34
N SER A 27 5.63 -5.59 -0.10
CA SER A 27 7.01 -5.70 -0.59
C SER A 27 7.77 -6.83 0.10
N ARG A 28 8.66 -7.51 -0.63
CA ARG A 28 9.65 -8.43 -0.03
C ARG A 28 10.87 -7.71 0.55
N SER A 29 11.00 -6.40 0.36
CA SER A 29 12.06 -5.62 1.00
C SER A 29 11.91 -5.67 2.52
N SER A 30 13.05 -5.63 3.23
CA SER A 30 13.09 -5.50 4.69
C SER A 30 13.08 -4.05 5.15
N ASN A 31 13.43 -3.10 4.28
CA ASN A 31 13.57 -1.68 4.60
C ASN A 31 12.81 -0.79 3.60
N VAL A 32 12.36 0.37 4.06
CA VAL A 32 11.70 1.41 3.24
C VAL A 32 12.78 2.27 2.58
N ASP A 33 13.49 1.70 1.61
CA ASP A 33 14.58 2.32 0.87
C ASP A 33 14.47 2.05 -0.64
N ALA A 34 15.53 2.38 -1.40
CA ALA A 34 15.56 2.17 -2.84
C ALA A 34 15.38 0.70 -3.27
N ASN A 35 15.61 -0.28 -2.38
CA ASN A 35 15.41 -1.69 -2.71
C ASN A 35 13.93 -2.02 -2.94
N VAL A 36 13.00 -1.22 -2.41
CA VAL A 36 11.56 -1.38 -2.64
C VAL A 36 11.21 -1.27 -4.13
N LEU A 37 11.96 -0.50 -4.92
CA LEU A 37 11.72 -0.28 -6.35
C LEU A 37 11.90 -1.55 -7.19
N THR A 38 12.85 -2.42 -6.81
CA THR A 38 13.24 -3.61 -7.58
C THR A 38 12.83 -4.91 -6.88
N SER A 39 12.41 -4.83 -5.62
CA SER A 39 11.95 -5.99 -4.85
C SER A 39 10.62 -6.51 -5.39
N SER A 40 10.56 -7.84 -5.59
CA SER A 40 9.29 -8.53 -5.83
C SER A 40 8.31 -8.34 -4.66
N VAL A 41 7.04 -8.66 -4.89
CA VAL A 41 5.96 -8.55 -3.89
C VAL A 41 5.44 -9.93 -3.51
N TRP A 42 4.94 -10.09 -2.29
CA TRP A 42 4.26 -11.31 -1.84
C TRP A 42 2.84 -11.42 -2.42
N GLY A 43 2.18 -10.29 -2.61
CA GLY A 43 0.80 -10.19 -3.06
C GLY A 43 0.28 -8.78 -2.86
N PHE A 44 -1.03 -8.63 -2.99
CA PHE A 44 -1.73 -7.36 -2.90
C PHE A 44 -2.86 -7.42 -1.87
N CYS A 45 -3.19 -6.27 -1.29
CA CYS A 45 -4.39 -6.05 -0.50
C CYS A 45 -5.10 -4.77 -0.96
N VAL A 46 -6.39 -4.66 -0.64
CA VAL A 46 -7.18 -3.44 -0.86
C VAL A 46 -7.48 -2.82 0.50
N VAL A 47 -7.27 -1.52 0.66
CA VAL A 47 -7.72 -0.79 1.86
C VAL A 47 -9.20 -0.50 1.73
N THR A 48 -10.04 -1.10 2.57
CA THR A 48 -11.50 -0.95 2.50
C THR A 48 -12.02 0.13 3.44
N GLU A 49 -11.40 0.28 4.62
CA GLU A 49 -11.76 1.31 5.60
C GLU A 49 -10.53 1.89 6.30
N ILE A 50 -10.63 3.15 6.70
CA ILE A 50 -9.57 3.91 7.37
C ILE A 50 -10.16 4.57 8.60
N ASP A 51 -9.66 4.18 9.78
CA ASP A 51 -9.99 4.83 11.05
C ASP A 51 -8.81 5.70 11.49
N MET A 52 -8.92 7.00 11.22
CA MET A 52 -7.87 7.98 11.55
C MET A 52 -7.78 8.24 13.06
N GLU A 53 -8.86 8.04 13.82
CA GLU A 53 -8.87 8.22 15.28
C GLU A 53 -8.13 7.08 15.97
N LYS A 54 -8.42 5.83 15.56
CA LYS A 54 -7.76 4.63 16.09
C LYS A 54 -6.41 4.32 15.44
N ARG A 55 -6.04 5.06 14.38
CA ARG A 55 -4.84 4.83 13.55
C ARG A 55 -4.78 3.39 13.03
N SER A 56 -5.90 2.90 12.52
CA SER A 56 -6.03 1.53 12.03
C SER A 56 -6.59 1.49 10.61
N LEU A 57 -6.08 0.57 9.80
CA LEU A 57 -6.57 0.29 8.46
C LEU A 57 -7.30 -1.06 8.44
N THR A 58 -8.44 -1.13 7.76
CA THR A 58 -9.07 -2.39 7.41
C THR A 58 -8.68 -2.75 5.98
N ILE A 59 -8.13 -3.95 5.80
CA ILE A 59 -7.64 -4.42 4.51
C ILE A 59 -8.31 -5.73 4.11
N LEU A 60 -8.63 -5.86 2.83
CA LEU A 60 -8.99 -7.12 2.22
C LEU A 60 -7.71 -7.84 1.81
N CYS A 61 -7.43 -9.00 2.42
CA CYS A 61 -6.21 -9.77 2.21
C CYS A 61 -6.54 -11.24 1.88
N PRO A 62 -5.85 -11.88 0.91
CA PRO A 62 -6.06 -13.30 0.61
C PRO A 62 -5.67 -14.28 1.73
N GLN A 63 -4.87 -13.84 2.71
CA GLN A 63 -4.32 -14.67 3.78
C GLN A 63 -4.58 -14.05 5.16
N ASN A 64 -4.58 -14.89 6.21
CA ASN A 64 -4.96 -14.48 7.57
C ASN A 64 -3.99 -13.52 8.27
N SER A 65 -2.70 -13.53 7.91
CA SER A 65 -1.68 -12.63 8.46
C SER A 65 -0.99 -11.85 7.35
N ILE A 66 -0.56 -10.62 7.63
CA ILE A 66 0.17 -9.82 6.63
C ILE A 66 1.56 -10.40 6.40
N PRO A 67 1.99 -10.60 5.14
CA PRO A 67 3.29 -11.20 4.84
C PRO A 67 4.45 -10.20 4.93
N SER A 68 4.16 -8.89 4.99
CA SER A 68 5.15 -7.83 5.10
C SER A 68 4.57 -6.61 5.81
N ASN A 69 5.45 -5.89 6.52
CA ASN A 69 5.13 -4.61 7.16
C ASN A 69 5.36 -3.41 6.23
N ILE A 70 5.85 -3.65 5.01
CA ILE A 70 6.08 -2.62 3.99
C ILE A 70 5.02 -2.75 2.90
N LEU A 71 4.15 -1.75 2.83
CA LEU A 71 3.11 -1.64 1.81
C LEU A 71 3.50 -0.59 0.78
N VAL A 72 3.43 -0.97 -0.50
CA VAL A 72 3.72 -0.08 -1.64
C VAL A 72 2.39 0.36 -2.25
N TYR A 73 2.20 1.67 -2.33
CA TYR A 73 0.99 2.28 -2.87
C TYR A 73 0.82 2.01 -4.37
N SER A 74 -0.42 1.72 -4.78
CA SER A 74 -0.82 1.68 -6.18
C SER A 74 -1.92 2.71 -6.45
N VAL A 75 -1.83 3.39 -7.60
CA VAL A 75 -2.87 4.30 -8.10
C VAL A 75 -4.15 3.57 -8.49
N VAL A 76 -4.10 2.24 -8.63
CA VAL A 76 -5.26 1.42 -8.99
C VAL A 76 -6.20 1.35 -7.80
N THR A 77 -7.46 1.73 -8.02
CA THR A 77 -8.53 1.64 -7.04
C THR A 77 -9.46 0.47 -7.35
N HIS A 78 -10.00 -0.12 -6.28
CA HIS A 78 -11.03 -1.14 -6.36
C HIS A 78 -12.07 -0.87 -5.28
N LEU A 79 -13.31 -0.66 -5.71
CA LEU A 79 -14.46 -0.61 -4.81
C LEU A 79 -14.98 -2.03 -4.67
N ASP A 80 -14.78 -2.63 -3.51
CA ASP A 80 -15.34 -3.95 -3.22
C ASP A 80 -16.87 -3.82 -3.11
N ASP A 81 -17.60 -4.61 -3.88
CA ASP A 81 -19.05 -4.64 -3.84
C ASP A 81 -19.46 -5.09 -2.44
N GLN A 82 -20.06 -4.19 -1.67
CA GLN A 82 -20.70 -4.49 -0.40
C GLN A 82 -21.94 -5.37 -0.68
N LEU A 83 -21.73 -6.63 -1.07
CA LEU A 83 -22.74 -7.66 -1.05
C LEU A 83 -23.16 -7.81 0.42
N ARG A 84 -24.17 -7.02 0.80
CA ARG A 84 -24.94 -7.17 2.02
C ARG A 84 -25.34 -8.64 2.11
N ARG A 85 -24.64 -9.41 2.93
CA ARG A 85 -25.13 -10.68 3.46
C ARG A 85 -25.94 -10.42 4.70
#